data_AF-A0A934RQS4-F1
#
_entry.id   AF-A0A934RQS4-F1
#
_cell.length_a   1.000
_cell.length_b   1.000
_cell.length_c   1.000
_cell.angle_alpha   90.00
_cell.angle_beta   90.00
_cell.angle_gamma   90.00
#
_symmetry.space_group_name_H-M   'P 1'
#
loop_
_entity.id
_entity.type
_entity.pdbx_description
1 polymer ?
#
loop_
_entity_poly.entity_id
_entity_poly.type
_entity_poly.pdbx_seq_one_letter_code
_entity_poly.pdbx_strand_id
1 'polypeptide(L)'
;MGVLFLEKSAFALGLNEPVSDWWCRESFAMCVLRIVSPSCSFRDRPELEMLPVVDICEKGDARFGKSRRPASQFSVTVEVSNAEWDELPSQFDDACEFLQNYWEELRSLLDLVADGKGCLDFPCWSRLSEGVLMQSDVLPANLISLAGRLGLEIELSCYQKSFFDEVDEPDKNFD
;
A
#
# COMPACT_ATOMS: atom_id res chain seq x y z
N MET A 1 -2.79 37.11 16.48
CA MET A 1 -3.41 37.41 15.18
C MET A 1 -2.44 36.92 14.11
N GLY A 2 -2.82 35.88 13.36
CA GLY A 2 -2.18 35.43 12.12
C GLY A 2 -0.85 34.68 12.21
N VAL A 3 -0.88 33.35 12.05
CA VAL A 3 0.25 32.61 11.48
C VAL A 3 -0.27 31.86 10.25
N LEU A 4 0.53 32.00 9.20
CA LEU A 4 0.21 31.87 7.78
C LEU A 4 0.05 30.42 7.31
N PHE A 5 -0.93 30.25 6.43
CA PHE A 5 -1.03 29.21 5.41
C PHE A 5 0.26 29.12 4.58
N LEU A 6 0.70 27.91 4.28
CA LEU A 6 1.67 27.64 3.21
C LEU A 6 1.18 26.43 2.40
N GLU A 7 0.34 26.72 1.41
CA GLU A 7 0.20 25.89 0.22
C GLU A 7 1.53 25.87 -0.52
N LYS A 8 1.96 24.68 -0.98
CA LYS A 8 2.88 24.59 -2.12
C LYS A 8 2.42 23.51 -3.08
N SER A 9 1.79 23.99 -4.14
CA SER A 9 1.68 23.34 -5.44
C SER A 9 3.07 22.98 -5.98
N ALA A 10 3.23 21.74 -6.42
CA ALA A 10 4.33 21.32 -7.28
C ALA A 10 3.74 20.74 -8.58
N PHE A 11 3.45 21.65 -9.52
CA PHE A 11 3.32 21.33 -10.93
C PHE A 11 4.51 22.00 -11.63
N ALA A 12 5.12 21.28 -12.57
CA ALA A 12 6.30 21.65 -13.36
C ALA A 12 7.66 21.37 -12.69
N LEU A 13 8.21 20.19 -12.96
CA LEU A 13 9.57 20.02 -13.50
C LEU A 13 9.62 18.63 -14.17
N GLY A 14 9.78 18.60 -15.49
CA GLY A 14 9.92 17.36 -16.25
C GLY A 14 11.26 16.69 -15.99
N LEU A 15 11.34 15.92 -14.90
CA LEU A 15 12.47 15.06 -14.57
C LEU A 15 12.07 13.60 -14.86
N ASN A 16 12.84 12.95 -15.73
CA ASN A 16 12.84 11.51 -15.91
C ASN A 16 13.46 10.89 -14.66
N GLU A 17 12.65 10.60 -13.66
CA GLU A 17 13.12 9.83 -12.50
C GLU A 17 12.91 8.33 -12.74
N PRO A 18 13.93 7.49 -12.48
CA PRO A 18 13.86 6.06 -12.71
C PRO A 18 12.76 5.41 -11.85
N VAL A 19 12.22 4.30 -12.35
CA VAL A 19 11.11 3.53 -11.73
C VAL A 19 11.48 3.00 -10.32
N SER A 20 12.72 3.19 -9.87
CA SER A 20 13.25 2.89 -8.55
C SER A 20 12.86 3.89 -7.44
N ASP A 21 12.27 5.05 -7.76
CA ASP A 21 12.09 6.08 -6.73
C ASP A 21 10.81 5.97 -5.89
N TRP A 22 9.91 5.02 -6.21
CA TRP A 22 8.86 4.59 -5.29
C TRP A 22 9.40 3.88 -4.04
N TRP A 23 10.68 3.46 -4.10
CA TRP A 23 11.39 2.71 -3.07
C TRP A 23 12.25 3.63 -2.17
N CYS A 24 12.19 4.97 -2.33
CA CYS A 24 13.09 5.93 -1.66
C CYS A 24 12.38 6.93 -0.73
N ARG A 25 11.16 6.65 -0.25
CA ARG A 25 10.58 7.38 0.88
C ARG A 25 11.05 6.73 2.19
N GLU A 26 11.51 7.54 3.15
CA GLU A 26 12.10 7.15 4.46
C GLU A 26 11.22 6.27 5.37
N SER A 27 10.05 5.83 4.93
CA SER A 27 9.22 4.82 5.60
C SER A 27 8.45 4.05 4.53
N PHE A 28 8.88 2.82 4.25
CA PHE A 28 8.07 1.88 3.49
C PHE A 28 6.91 1.45 4.38
N ALA A 29 5.69 1.81 4.00
CA ALA A 29 4.53 1.13 4.55
C ALA A 29 4.63 -0.34 4.13
N MET A 30 4.84 -1.23 5.09
CA MET A 30 5.09 -2.65 4.82
C MET A 30 3.76 -3.35 4.57
N CYS A 31 2.81 -3.31 5.50
CA CYS A 31 1.43 -3.71 5.21
C CYS A 31 0.60 -2.48 4.84
N VAL A 32 -0.22 -2.60 3.79
CA VAL A 32 -1.12 -1.51 3.35
C VAL A 32 -2.54 -2.00 3.14
N LEU A 33 -3.49 -1.10 3.35
CA LEU A 33 -4.88 -1.25 2.91
C LEU A 33 -5.07 -0.40 1.64
N ARG A 34 -5.42 -1.06 0.54
CA ARG A 34 -5.77 -0.40 -0.71
C ARG A 34 -7.26 -0.47 -0.93
N ILE A 35 -7.92 0.67 -1.08
CA ILE A 35 -9.34 0.76 -1.43
C ILE A 35 -9.44 1.36 -2.82
N VAL A 36 -10.17 0.70 -3.71
CA VAL A 36 -10.37 1.13 -5.09
C VAL A 36 -11.86 1.30 -5.38
N SER A 37 -12.21 2.28 -6.21
CA SER A 37 -13.57 2.41 -6.76
C SER A 37 -13.51 2.83 -8.23
N PRO A 38 -14.36 2.27 -9.10
CA PRO A 38 -14.42 2.70 -10.50
C PRO A 38 -15.17 4.02 -10.72
N SER A 39 -15.97 4.46 -9.74
CA SER A 39 -16.92 5.56 -9.88
C SER A 39 -16.78 6.67 -8.82
N CYS A 40 -16.21 6.37 -7.65
CA CYS A 40 -16.16 7.29 -6.53
C CYS A 40 -14.73 7.77 -6.22
N SER A 41 -14.55 9.09 -6.20
CA SER A 41 -13.33 9.71 -5.68
C SER A 41 -13.29 9.67 -4.16
N PHE A 42 -12.07 9.51 -3.65
CA PHE A 42 -11.72 9.55 -2.23
C PHE A 42 -11.23 10.94 -1.78
N ARG A 43 -11.08 11.89 -2.71
CA ARG A 43 -10.72 13.27 -2.36
C ARG A 43 -11.85 13.89 -1.54
N ASP A 44 -11.47 14.67 -0.53
CA ASP A 44 -12.36 15.38 0.39
C ASP A 44 -13.18 14.47 1.34
N ARG A 45 -12.76 13.23 1.55
CA ARG A 45 -13.39 12.32 2.51
C ARG A 45 -12.89 12.61 3.93
N PRO A 46 -13.76 13.02 4.88
CA PRO A 46 -13.34 13.32 6.24
C PRO A 46 -12.79 12.10 6.98
N GLU A 47 -13.21 10.88 6.62
CA GLU A 47 -12.68 9.64 7.18
C GLU A 47 -11.17 9.50 6.97
N LEU A 48 -10.64 10.06 5.88
CA LEU A 48 -9.22 9.98 5.56
C LEU A 48 -8.34 10.84 6.47
N GLU A 49 -8.90 11.86 7.13
CA GLU A 49 -8.14 12.70 8.06
C GLU A 49 -7.68 11.94 9.31
N MET A 50 -8.38 10.84 9.64
CA MET A 50 -8.07 9.98 10.78
C MET A 50 -7.15 8.82 10.41
N LEU A 51 -6.96 8.57 9.11
CA LEU A 51 -6.20 7.43 8.62
C LEU A 51 -4.77 7.84 8.22
N PRO A 52 -3.78 6.96 8.40
CA PRO A 52 -2.41 7.18 7.93
C PRO A 52 -2.34 6.99 6.40
N VAL A 53 -2.89 7.94 5.65
CA VAL A 53 -2.95 7.89 4.18
C VAL A 53 -1.56 8.07 3.58
N VAL A 54 -1.18 7.11 2.73
CA VAL A 54 0.10 7.10 2.00
C VAL A 54 -0.06 7.74 0.63
N ASP A 55 -1.15 7.40 -0.07
CA ASP A 55 -1.39 7.84 -1.44
C ASP A 55 -2.90 7.91 -1.76
N ILE A 56 -3.26 8.86 -2.62
CA ILE A 56 -4.59 8.98 -3.22
C ILE A 56 -4.38 9.19 -4.72
N CYS A 57 -4.99 8.31 -5.52
CA CYS A 57 -4.93 8.38 -6.97
C CYS A 57 -6.34 8.60 -7.54
N GLU A 58 -6.47 9.65 -8.37
CA GLU A 58 -7.69 9.93 -9.10
C GLU A 58 -7.73 9.17 -10.43
N LYS A 59 -8.94 8.85 -10.88
CA LYS A 59 -9.13 8.28 -12.21
C LYS A 59 -8.65 9.25 -13.28
N GLY A 60 -7.78 8.77 -14.16
CA GLY A 60 -7.14 9.57 -15.20
C GLY A 60 -5.80 10.16 -14.81
N ASP A 61 -5.37 10.03 -13.55
CA ASP A 61 -4.03 10.44 -13.14
C ASP A 61 -2.96 9.66 -13.89
N ALA A 62 -1.85 10.33 -14.19
CA ALA A 62 -0.69 9.70 -14.79
C ALA A 62 -0.07 8.72 -13.79
N ARG A 63 0.11 7.47 -14.20
CA ARG A 63 0.87 6.50 -13.41
C ARG A 63 2.36 6.69 -13.70
N PHE A 64 3.18 6.72 -12.66
CA PHE A 64 4.63 6.71 -12.84
C PHE A 64 5.11 5.30 -13.19
N GLY A 65 6.19 5.20 -13.96
CA GLY A 65 6.76 3.93 -14.43
C GLY A 65 6.54 3.63 -15.92
N LYS A 66 6.88 2.41 -16.35
CA LYS A 66 6.84 2.00 -17.77
C LYS A 66 5.42 1.99 -18.37
N SER A 67 4.39 1.93 -17.54
CA SER A 67 3.00 1.99 -17.98
C SER A 67 2.53 3.44 -18.06
N ARG A 68 2.52 4.00 -19.27
CA ARG A 68 1.95 5.35 -19.55
C ARG A 68 0.42 5.38 -19.57
N ARG A 69 -0.26 4.30 -19.16
CA ARG A 69 -1.73 4.28 -19.14
C ARG A 69 -2.22 5.02 -17.90
N PRO A 70 -3.10 6.02 -18.06
CA PRO A 70 -3.73 6.69 -16.94
C PRO A 70 -4.44 5.69 -16.01
N ALA A 71 -4.58 6.05 -14.73
CA ALA A 71 -5.33 5.24 -13.78
C ALA A 71 -6.78 5.04 -14.26
N SER A 72 -7.22 3.79 -14.30
CA SER A 72 -8.57 3.43 -14.78
C SER A 72 -9.65 3.60 -13.70
N GLN A 73 -9.25 3.77 -12.45
CA GLN A 73 -10.08 3.77 -11.26
C GLN A 73 -9.50 4.75 -10.24
N PHE A 74 -10.33 5.15 -9.26
CA PHE A 74 -9.92 5.88 -8.08
C PHE A 74 -9.33 4.91 -7.07
N SER A 75 -8.32 5.33 -6.30
CA SER A 75 -7.81 4.54 -5.20
C SER A 75 -7.28 5.39 -4.05
N VAL A 76 -7.36 4.85 -2.84
CA VAL A 76 -6.63 5.33 -1.67
C VAL A 76 -5.81 4.18 -1.09
N THR A 77 -4.59 4.47 -0.69
CA THR A 77 -3.68 3.54 -0.01
C THR A 77 -3.40 4.09 1.39
N VAL A 78 -3.59 3.24 2.39
CA VAL A 78 -3.43 3.56 3.81
C VAL A 78 -2.38 2.62 4.39
N GLU A 79 -1.48 3.14 5.22
CA GLU A 79 -0.49 2.36 5.95
C GLU A 79 -1.17 1.58 7.08
N VAL A 80 -0.87 0.29 7.19
CA VAL A 80 -1.45 -0.58 8.22
C VAL A 80 -0.40 -1.07 9.20
N SER A 81 0.80 -1.39 8.72
CA SER A 81 1.92 -1.82 9.55
C SER A 81 3.25 -1.36 8.94
N ASN A 82 4.18 -1.01 9.82
CA ASN A 82 5.59 -0.75 9.48
C ASN A 82 6.50 -1.92 9.86
N ALA A 83 5.96 -3.07 10.28
CA ALA A 83 6.74 -4.25 10.60
C ALA A 83 7.38 -4.84 9.33
N GLU A 84 8.62 -5.31 9.43
CA GLU A 84 9.41 -5.71 8.28
C GLU A 84 8.82 -6.92 7.52
N TRP A 85 9.29 -7.16 6.29
CA TRP A 85 8.78 -8.23 5.42
C TRP A 85 9.07 -9.66 5.92
N ASP A 86 9.98 -9.82 6.87
CA ASP A 86 10.22 -11.08 7.59
C ASP A 86 9.45 -11.20 8.92
N GLU A 87 8.72 -10.16 9.30
CA GLU A 87 7.93 -10.07 10.54
C GLU A 87 6.42 -10.20 10.27
N LEU A 88 6.02 -11.13 9.40
CA LEU A 88 4.62 -11.34 9.00
C LEU A 88 3.64 -11.50 10.18
N PRO A 89 3.97 -12.21 11.30
CA PRO A 89 3.10 -12.23 12.47
C PRO A 89 2.85 -10.85 13.09
N SER A 90 3.88 -10.00 13.16
CA SER A 90 3.76 -8.62 13.65
C SER A 90 2.85 -7.79 12.74
N GLN A 91 2.99 -7.94 11.42
CA GLN A 91 2.08 -7.29 10.46
C GLN A 91 0.62 -7.70 10.68
N PHE A 92 0.35 -8.97 11.01
CA PHE A 92 -1.00 -9.43 11.31
C PHE A 92 -1.57 -8.84 12.60
N ASP A 93 -0.75 -8.73 13.65
CA ASP A 93 -1.16 -8.15 14.93
C ASP A 93 -1.46 -6.65 14.75
N ASP A 94 -0.58 -5.91 14.07
CA ASP A 94 -0.77 -4.51 13.72
C ASP A 94 -2.03 -4.30 12.88
N ALA A 95 -2.26 -5.15 11.87
CA ALA A 95 -3.47 -5.09 11.06
C ALA A 95 -4.74 -5.33 11.89
N CYS A 96 -4.71 -6.26 12.86
CA CYS A 96 -5.85 -6.47 13.76
C CYS A 96 -6.13 -5.23 14.60
N GLU A 97 -5.09 -4.61 15.17
CA GLU A 97 -5.23 -3.39 15.95
C GLU A 97 -5.74 -2.23 15.08
N PHE A 98 -5.17 -2.04 13.88
CA PHE A 98 -5.59 -1.03 12.92
C PHE A 98 -7.08 -1.16 12.56
N LEU A 99 -7.53 -2.35 12.17
CA LEU A 99 -8.93 -2.58 11.78
C LEU A 99 -9.90 -2.36 12.95
N GLN A 100 -9.47 -2.59 14.20
CA GLN A 100 -10.27 -2.33 15.38
C GLN A 100 -10.33 -0.85 15.71
N ASN A 101 -9.18 -0.16 15.66
CA ASN A 101 -9.06 1.24 16.03
C ASN A 101 -9.78 2.16 15.05
N TYR A 102 -9.79 1.83 13.75
CA TYR A 102 -10.40 2.63 12.69
C TYR A 102 -11.67 2.00 12.12
N TRP A 103 -12.36 1.16 12.91
CA TRP A 103 -13.50 0.37 12.45
C TRP A 103 -14.59 1.22 11.80
N GLU A 104 -14.98 2.33 12.44
CA GLU A 104 -16.11 3.16 11.98
C GLU A 104 -15.74 3.97 10.73
N GLU A 105 -14.52 4.50 10.67
CA GLU A 105 -13.99 5.25 9.53
C GLU A 105 -13.87 4.35 8.30
N LEU A 106 -13.28 3.16 8.46
CA LEU A 106 -13.13 2.19 7.38
C LEU A 106 -14.49 1.72 6.89
N ARG A 107 -15.42 1.44 7.80
CA ARG A 107 -16.78 1.03 7.44
C ARG A 107 -17.49 2.14 6.65
N SER A 108 -17.45 3.38 7.12
CA SER A 108 -18.05 4.54 6.42
C SER A 108 -17.48 4.69 5.01
N LEU A 109 -16.15 4.58 4.89
CA LEU A 109 -15.44 4.70 3.63
C LEU A 109 -15.81 3.58 2.64
N LEU A 110 -15.95 2.34 3.13
CA LEU A 110 -16.31 1.17 2.33
C LEU A 110 -17.80 1.14 1.94
N ASP A 111 -18.70 1.52 2.85
CA ASP A 111 -20.15 1.59 2.58
C ASP A 111 -20.47 2.63 1.49
N LEU A 112 -19.67 3.69 1.38
CA LEU A 112 -19.77 4.69 0.34
C LEU A 112 -19.43 4.13 -1.05
N VAL A 113 -18.46 3.22 -1.15
CA VAL A 113 -17.98 2.65 -2.41
C VAL A 113 -18.58 1.28 -2.65
N ALA A 114 -19.90 1.23 -2.85
CA ALA A 114 -20.64 -0.02 -3.05
C ALA A 114 -20.14 -0.88 -4.23
N ASP A 115 -19.49 -0.28 -5.22
CA ASP A 115 -18.84 -0.94 -6.36
C ASP A 115 -17.32 -1.06 -6.23
N GLY A 116 -16.79 -0.63 -5.09
CA GLY A 116 -15.39 -0.64 -4.75
C GLY A 116 -14.93 -1.95 -4.12
N LYS A 117 -13.62 -2.02 -3.90
CA LYS A 117 -12.96 -3.15 -3.25
C LYS A 117 -11.89 -2.64 -2.30
N GLY A 118 -11.81 -3.21 -1.12
CA GLY A 118 -10.67 -3.05 -0.23
C GLY A 118 -9.83 -4.32 -0.20
N CYS A 119 -8.51 -4.19 -0.19
CA CYS A 119 -7.57 -5.31 -0.06
C CYS A 119 -6.48 -4.95 0.95
N LEU A 120 -6.30 -5.82 1.96
CA LEU A 120 -5.14 -5.80 2.85
C LEU A 120 -4.01 -6.58 2.19
N ASP A 121 -2.91 -5.90 1.89
CA ASP A 121 -1.73 -6.45 1.23
C ASP A 121 -0.63 -6.66 2.27
N PHE A 122 -0.23 -7.92 2.46
CA PHE A 122 0.82 -8.35 3.37
C PHE A 122 2.03 -8.84 2.57
N PRO A 123 2.99 -7.95 2.25
CA PRO A 123 4.22 -8.38 1.61
C PRO A 123 5.10 -9.14 2.59
N CYS A 124 5.68 -10.23 2.09
CA CYS A 124 6.65 -10.99 2.83
C CYS A 124 7.75 -11.57 1.94
N TRP A 125 8.89 -11.83 2.55
CA TRP A 125 9.94 -12.57 1.88
C TRP A 125 9.56 -14.03 1.73
N SER A 126 9.66 -14.53 0.50
CA SER A 126 9.63 -15.95 0.20
C SER A 126 10.76 -16.64 0.94
N ARG A 127 10.41 -17.68 1.70
CA ARG A 127 11.30 -18.60 2.41
C ARG A 127 11.64 -19.83 1.57
N LEU A 128 11.04 -19.95 0.37
CA LEU A 128 11.35 -21.03 -0.56
C LEU A 128 12.80 -20.92 -1.04
N SER A 129 13.52 -22.03 -0.94
CA SER A 129 14.94 -22.14 -1.30
C SER A 129 15.26 -23.60 -1.63
N GLU A 130 16.51 -23.91 -2.03
CA GLU A 130 16.92 -25.30 -2.30
C GLU A 130 16.67 -26.25 -1.11
N GLY A 131 16.69 -25.72 0.13
CA GLY A 131 16.41 -26.47 1.35
C GLY A 131 14.96 -26.38 1.86
N VAL A 132 14.11 -25.55 1.27
CA VAL A 132 12.73 -25.29 1.73
C VAL A 132 11.76 -25.41 0.57
N LEU A 133 11.06 -26.53 0.51
CA LEU A 133 10.15 -26.88 -0.59
C LEU A 133 8.73 -26.31 -0.45
N MET A 134 8.35 -25.87 0.74
CA MET A 134 7.01 -25.38 1.03
C MET A 134 7.07 -24.22 2.00
N GLN A 135 6.32 -23.17 1.68
CA GLN A 135 6.00 -22.07 2.58
C GLN A 135 4.51 -22.12 2.85
N SER A 136 4.14 -22.04 4.11
CA SER A 136 2.74 -21.98 4.52
C SER A 136 2.65 -21.07 5.72
N ASP A 137 1.69 -20.16 5.66
CA ASP A 137 1.42 -19.16 6.68
C ASP A 137 -0.04 -19.32 7.11
N VAL A 138 -0.29 -19.27 8.41
CA VAL A 138 -1.63 -19.39 8.97
C VAL A 138 -2.11 -17.99 9.33
N LEU A 139 -3.14 -17.54 8.63
CA LEU A 139 -3.79 -16.26 8.92
C LEU A 139 -4.53 -16.36 10.28
N PRO A 140 -4.34 -15.39 11.19
CA PRO A 140 -5.08 -15.35 12.45
C PRO A 140 -6.59 -15.28 12.24
N ALA A 141 -7.35 -16.05 13.02
CA ALA A 141 -8.81 -16.12 12.86
C ALA A 141 -9.51 -14.77 13.12
N ASN A 142 -8.96 -13.96 14.04
CA ASN A 142 -9.43 -12.60 14.31
C ASN A 142 -9.20 -11.67 13.11
N LEU A 143 -8.05 -11.74 12.45
CA LEU A 143 -7.77 -10.97 11.23
C LEU A 143 -8.79 -11.31 10.14
N ILE A 144 -8.98 -12.60 9.87
CA ILE A 144 -9.98 -13.09 8.90
C ILE A 144 -11.38 -12.56 9.26
N SER A 145 -11.75 -12.61 10.54
CA SER A 145 -13.06 -12.15 10.99
C SER A 145 -13.25 -10.63 10.82
N LEU A 146 -12.26 -9.82 11.20
CA LEU A 146 -12.32 -8.37 11.09
C LEU A 146 -12.38 -7.92 9.62
N ALA A 147 -11.47 -8.43 8.80
CA ALA A 147 -11.42 -8.17 7.36
C ALA A 147 -12.74 -8.60 6.68
N GLY A 148 -13.22 -9.81 7.00
CA GLY A 148 -14.46 -10.33 6.44
C GLY A 148 -15.70 -9.52 6.81
N ARG A 149 -15.77 -8.97 8.02
CA ARG A 149 -16.89 -8.10 8.43
C ARG A 149 -16.86 -6.73 7.75
N LEU A 150 -15.68 -6.25 7.32
CA LEU A 150 -15.53 -5.04 6.49
C LEU A 150 -15.62 -5.35 4.99
N GLY A 151 -15.75 -6.62 4.59
CA GLY A 151 -15.77 -7.02 3.18
C GLY A 151 -14.43 -6.85 2.46
N LEU A 152 -13.31 -6.90 3.21
CA LEU A 152 -11.96 -6.76 2.67
C LEU A 152 -11.44 -8.08 2.11
N GLU A 153 -10.74 -8.00 0.97
CA GLU A 153 -9.85 -9.05 0.48
C GLU A 153 -8.56 -9.08 1.32
N ILE A 154 -7.91 -10.24 1.42
CA ILE A 154 -6.59 -10.41 2.05
C ILE A 154 -5.65 -10.98 0.99
N GLU A 155 -4.54 -10.31 0.78
CA GLU A 155 -3.49 -10.68 -0.18
C GLU A 155 -2.16 -10.91 0.54
N LEU A 156 -1.46 -11.97 0.16
CA LEU A 156 -0.11 -12.29 0.62
C LEU A 156 0.85 -12.17 -0.57
N SER A 157 1.60 -11.07 -0.61
CA SER A 157 2.52 -10.77 -1.70
C SER A 157 3.91 -11.34 -1.37
N CYS A 158 4.24 -12.50 -1.95
CA CYS A 158 5.51 -13.19 -1.67
C CYS A 158 6.61 -12.79 -2.64
N TYR A 159 7.72 -12.23 -2.13
CA TYR A 159 8.84 -11.75 -2.94
C TYR A 159 10.10 -12.59 -2.74
N GLN A 160 10.87 -12.85 -3.81
CA GLN A 160 12.20 -13.46 -3.66
C GLN A 160 13.22 -12.39 -3.29
N LYS A 161 14.03 -12.63 -2.25
CA LYS A 161 15.11 -11.71 -1.83
C LYS A 161 16.11 -11.43 -2.95
N SER A 162 16.49 -12.47 -3.69
CA SER A 162 17.46 -12.39 -4.78
C SER A 162 17.05 -11.45 -5.92
N PHE A 163 15.75 -11.15 -6.09
CA PHE A 163 15.30 -10.19 -7.10
C PHE A 163 15.76 -8.76 -6.79
N PHE A 164 16.02 -8.45 -5.52
CA PHE A 164 16.45 -7.12 -5.07
C PHE A 164 17.97 -7.02 -4.92
N ASP A 165 18.67 -8.13 -4.71
CA ASP A 165 20.14 -8.16 -4.60
C ASP A 165 20.86 -7.92 -5.96
N GLU A 166 20.19 -8.16 -7.10
CA GLU A 166 20.78 -8.01 -8.45
C GLU A 166 20.87 -6.55 -8.95
N VAL A 167 20.34 -5.57 -8.21
CA VAL A 167 20.25 -4.17 -8.67
C VAL A 167 21.46 -3.31 -8.21
N ASP A 168 22.31 -3.85 -7.33
CA ASP A 168 23.40 -3.12 -6.67
C ASP A 168 24.81 -3.36 -7.26
N GLU A 169 24.98 -4.14 -8.33
CA GLU A 169 26.27 -4.18 -9.03
C GLU A 169 26.31 -3.10 -10.14
N PRO A 170 27.02 -1.95 -9.92
CA PRO A 170 27.31 -1.06 -11.02
C PRO A 170 28.14 -1.81 -12.05
N ASP A 171 27.69 -1.74 -13.30
CA ASP A 171 28.31 -2.34 -14.48
C ASP A 171 29.78 -1.91 -14.57
N LYS A 172 30.69 -2.71 -14.00
CA LYS A 172 32.14 -2.51 -14.03
C LYS A 172 32.69 -2.97 -15.37
N ASN A 173 32.23 -2.40 -16.47
CA ASN A 173 32.85 -2.60 -17.79
C ASN A 173 32.62 -1.38 -18.69
N PHE A 174 33.40 -0.33 -18.46
CA PHE A 174 33.84 0.56 -19.53
C PHE A 174 35.37 0.57 -19.49
N ASP A 175 35.98 -0.36 -20.23
CA ASP A 175 37.36 -0.27 -20.69
C ASP A 175 37.43 0.54 -21.99
#